data_AF-X0VWA0-F1
#
_entry.id   AF-X0VWA0-F1
#
_cell.length_a   1.000
_cell.length_b   1.000
_cell.length_c   1.000
_cell.angle_alpha   90.00
_cell.angle_beta   90.00
_cell.angle_gamma   90.00
#
_symmetry.space_group_name_H-M   'P 1'
#
loop_
_entity.id
_entity.type
_entity.pdbx_description
1 polymer ?
#
loop_
_entity_poly.entity_id
_entity_poly.type
_entity_poly.pdbx_seq_one_letter_code
_entity_poly.pdbx_strand_id
1 'polypeptide(L)'
;FLISDEVKPLVSYLTDDKQILWERLEKGTLSFRPTNLLPGVSQAYKILQESGSPNREIILITDLGINGWQGIDGKSIKEFDPEVRFIIIDLNRELLSNVAVSKVDCRRLTMGETSEIATKIRNYSKEKISRLFVSVYLEPQGEFQIARETGKKVGQGFIDLKGGREVNKDFFYNFPREGTYLGKVEIQEDSLPSDDRFYFKAEALEKIKVLLIDGHPGISSFSSETFYLTLSLSPTTSEVSTIQSPLAVKVVTPGGFLQE
;
A
#
# COMPACT_ATOMS: atom_id res chain seq x y z
N PHE A 1 27.82 -5.77 0.29
CA PHE A 1 26.56 -6.51 0.07
C PHE A 1 25.53 -5.55 -0.49
N LEU A 2 24.64 -5.99 -1.38
CA LEU A 2 23.39 -5.26 -1.58
C LEU A 2 22.45 -5.66 -0.45
N ILE A 3 22.01 -4.65 0.32
CA ILE A 3 21.28 -4.85 1.57
C ILE A 3 19.78 -4.72 1.29
N SER A 4 19.23 -5.72 0.60
CA SER A 4 17.78 -5.96 0.51
C SER A 4 17.36 -7.07 1.48
N ASP A 5 16.05 -7.30 1.60
CA ASP A 5 15.47 -8.49 2.27
C ASP A 5 16.13 -9.83 1.89
N GLU A 6 16.71 -9.93 0.70
CA GLU A 6 17.61 -11.00 0.26
C GLU A 6 19.06 -10.48 0.19
N VAL A 7 19.98 -11.13 0.93
CA VAL A 7 21.41 -10.78 0.87
C VAL A 7 21.99 -11.32 -0.42
N LYS A 8 22.42 -10.41 -1.29
CA LYS A 8 23.24 -10.76 -2.46
C LYS A 8 24.67 -10.27 -2.23
N PRO A 9 25.60 -11.16 -1.85
CA PRO A 9 27.01 -10.79 -1.76
C PRO A 9 27.51 -10.43 -3.16
N LEU A 10 28.02 -9.20 -3.30
CA LEU A 10 28.74 -8.77 -4.50
C LEU A 10 30.11 -9.48 -4.59
N VAL A 11 30.73 -9.68 -3.42
CA VAL A 11 31.92 -10.49 -3.18
C VAL A 11 31.67 -11.24 -1.87
N SER A 12 31.86 -12.56 -1.85
CA SER A 12 31.51 -13.43 -0.73
C SER A 12 32.72 -13.94 0.07
N TYR A 13 33.91 -13.40 -0.19
CA TYR A 13 35.19 -13.81 0.38
C TYR A 13 36.10 -12.58 0.61
N LEU A 14 37.15 -12.73 1.41
CA LEU A 14 38.16 -11.68 1.63
C LEU A 14 39.01 -11.47 0.38
N THR A 15 39.17 -10.23 -0.04
CA THR A 15 40.04 -9.86 -1.18
C THR A 15 40.67 -8.49 -0.97
N ASP A 16 41.89 -8.33 -1.45
CA ASP A 16 42.62 -7.06 -1.57
C ASP A 16 42.45 -6.41 -2.96
N ASP A 17 41.81 -7.11 -3.89
CA ASP A 17 41.53 -6.63 -5.24
C ASP A 17 40.37 -5.62 -5.23
N LYS A 18 40.76 -4.35 -5.18
CA LYS A 18 39.83 -3.21 -5.24
C LYS A 18 39.08 -3.14 -6.57
N GLN A 19 39.65 -3.65 -7.65
CA GLN A 19 39.05 -3.54 -8.98
C GLN A 19 37.85 -4.48 -9.10
N ILE A 20 37.93 -5.69 -8.55
CA ILE A 20 36.78 -6.60 -8.44
C ILE A 20 35.63 -5.95 -7.66
N LEU A 21 35.92 -5.24 -6.56
CA LEU A 21 34.88 -4.57 -5.78
C LEU A 21 34.17 -3.48 -6.60
N TRP A 22 34.92 -2.64 -7.32
CA TRP A 22 34.36 -1.61 -8.19
C TRP A 22 33.50 -2.20 -9.31
N GLU A 23 34.01 -3.20 -10.02
CA GLU A 23 33.25 -3.85 -11.10
C GLU A 23 31.94 -4.47 -10.60
N ARG A 24 31.96 -5.08 -9.42
CA ARG A 24 30.78 -5.71 -8.83
C ARG A 24 29.78 -4.67 -8.33
N LEU A 25 30.26 -3.55 -7.79
CA LEU A 25 29.42 -2.40 -7.39
C LEU A 25 28.71 -1.80 -8.60
N GLU A 26 29.43 -1.54 -9.69
CA GLU A 26 28.84 -0.99 -10.93
C GLU A 26 27.82 -1.94 -11.59
N LYS A 27 28.05 -3.25 -11.50
CA LYS A 27 27.12 -4.29 -12.00
C LYS A 27 25.99 -4.62 -11.03
N GLY A 28 25.94 -3.97 -9.85
CA GLY A 28 24.89 -4.18 -8.86
C GLY A 28 23.53 -3.75 -9.39
N THR A 29 22.50 -4.58 -9.22
CA THR A 29 21.13 -4.25 -9.64
C THR A 29 20.38 -3.54 -8.52
N LEU A 30 19.70 -2.44 -8.86
CA LEU A 30 18.78 -1.76 -7.95
C LEU A 30 17.50 -2.59 -7.80
N SER A 31 16.86 -2.49 -6.63
CA SER A 31 15.58 -3.14 -6.37
C SER A 31 14.70 -2.27 -5.49
N PHE A 32 13.38 -2.46 -5.56
CA PHE A 32 12.39 -1.83 -4.68
C PHE A 32 12.17 -2.60 -3.38
N ARG A 33 13.03 -3.57 -3.06
CA ARG A 33 12.91 -4.36 -1.84
C ARG A 33 13.31 -3.50 -0.64
N PRO A 34 12.67 -3.71 0.52
CA PRO A 34 13.04 -2.99 1.73
C PRO A 34 14.47 -3.35 2.16
N THR A 35 15.13 -2.40 2.79
CA THR A 35 16.46 -2.60 3.38
C THR A 35 16.36 -3.55 4.57
N ASN A 36 17.24 -4.55 4.63
CA ASN A 36 17.37 -5.45 5.78
C ASN A 36 18.85 -5.61 6.17
N LEU A 37 19.29 -4.85 7.17
CA LEU A 37 20.71 -4.76 7.54
C LEU A 37 21.26 -6.04 8.19
N LEU A 38 20.47 -6.72 9.03
CA LEU A 38 20.96 -7.79 9.91
C LEU A 38 21.66 -8.93 9.13
N PRO A 39 21.05 -9.53 8.10
CA PRO A 39 21.70 -10.62 7.37
C PRO A 39 23.01 -10.20 6.68
N GLY A 40 23.06 -9.00 6.12
CA GLY A 40 24.26 -8.46 5.47
C GLY A 40 25.39 -8.20 6.46
N VAL A 41 25.06 -7.64 7.62
CA VAL A 41 26.03 -7.41 8.71
C VAL A 41 26.53 -8.73 9.29
N SER A 42 25.65 -9.69 9.58
CA SER A 42 26.05 -11.05 10.01
C SER A 42 27.01 -11.71 9.02
N GLN A 43 26.74 -11.59 7.71
CA GLN A 43 27.62 -12.15 6.69
C GLN A 43 28.98 -11.43 6.62
N ALA A 44 29.01 -10.12 6.83
CA ALA A 44 30.27 -9.37 6.92
C ALA A 44 31.13 -9.85 8.10
N TYR A 45 30.53 -10.06 9.27
CA TYR A 45 31.22 -10.64 10.42
C TYR A 45 31.76 -12.04 10.13
N LYS A 46 30.98 -12.92 9.49
CA LYS A 46 31.44 -14.26 9.07
C LYS A 46 32.67 -14.21 8.18
N ILE A 47 32.65 -13.37 7.16
CA ILE A 47 33.79 -13.22 6.24
C ILE A 47 35.03 -12.70 6.99
N LEU A 48 34.85 -11.78 7.95
CA LEU A 48 35.96 -11.23 8.74
C LEU A 48 36.58 -12.22 9.73
N GLN A 49 35.89 -13.31 10.09
CA GLN A 49 36.46 -14.37 10.94
C GLN A 49 37.62 -15.09 10.25
N GLU A 50 37.66 -15.10 8.91
CA GLU A 50 38.76 -15.70 8.14
C GLU A 50 40.00 -14.79 8.08
N SER A 51 39.90 -13.53 8.53
CA SER A 51 40.99 -12.56 8.45
C SER A 51 41.96 -12.69 9.62
N GLY A 52 43.24 -12.93 9.33
CA GLY A 52 44.33 -12.84 10.30
C GLY A 52 44.82 -11.41 10.56
N SER A 53 44.18 -10.39 9.99
CA SER A 53 44.63 -9.00 10.12
C SER A 53 44.29 -8.43 11.50
N PRO A 54 45.21 -7.66 12.13
CA PRO A 54 44.93 -7.03 13.43
C PRO A 54 43.88 -5.91 13.33
N ASN A 55 43.75 -5.29 12.15
CA ASN A 55 42.74 -4.25 11.88
C ASN A 55 41.59 -4.86 11.09
N ARG A 56 40.43 -5.02 11.72
CA ARG A 56 39.21 -5.53 11.10
C ARG A 56 38.13 -4.47 11.18
N GLU A 57 37.55 -4.12 10.04
CA GLU A 57 36.56 -3.03 9.94
C GLU A 57 35.39 -3.46 9.04
N ILE A 58 34.18 -3.08 9.42
CA ILE A 58 32.99 -3.14 8.57
C ILE A 58 32.57 -1.71 8.29
N ILE A 59 32.48 -1.35 7.01
CA ILE A 59 32.01 -0.04 6.56
C ILE A 59 30.61 -0.20 5.98
N LEU A 60 29.62 0.42 6.61
CA LEU A 60 28.26 0.52 6.12
C LEU A 60 28.06 1.89 5.46
N ILE A 61 27.81 1.89 4.15
CA ILE A 61 27.45 3.09 3.38
C ILE A 61 25.94 3.10 3.21
N THR A 62 25.26 4.15 3.69
CA THR A 62 23.79 4.19 3.79
C THR A 62 23.28 5.64 3.80
N ASP A 63 22.01 5.83 3.44
CA ASP A 63 21.26 7.08 3.59
C ASP A 63 20.56 7.21 4.96
N LEU A 64 20.76 6.24 5.85
CA LEU A 64 20.09 6.10 7.15
C LEU A 64 18.56 6.08 7.07
N GLY A 65 17.99 5.62 5.96
CA GLY A 65 16.54 5.50 5.78
C GLY A 65 15.89 4.63 6.87
N ILE A 66 14.86 5.16 7.56
CA ILE A 66 14.26 4.54 8.76
C ILE A 66 13.85 3.08 8.57
N ASN A 67 13.43 2.69 7.36
CA ASN A 67 12.97 1.34 7.03
C ASN A 67 14.05 0.27 7.25
N GLY A 68 15.32 0.62 7.02
CA GLY A 68 16.43 -0.32 7.19
C GLY A 68 16.81 -0.61 8.63
N TRP A 69 16.34 0.21 9.58
CA TRP A 69 16.77 0.19 10.98
C TRP A 69 15.71 -0.33 11.95
N GLN A 70 14.47 -0.55 11.49
CA GLN A 70 13.40 -1.06 12.34
C GLN A 70 13.70 -2.49 12.79
N GLY A 71 13.59 -2.73 14.11
CA GLY A 71 13.75 -4.06 14.68
C GLY A 71 15.21 -4.56 14.76
N ILE A 72 16.20 -3.69 14.56
CA ILE A 72 17.60 -4.04 14.78
C ILE A 72 17.89 -4.03 16.28
N ASP A 73 18.17 -5.20 16.83
CA ASP A 73 18.86 -5.36 18.11
C ASP A 73 20.25 -5.91 17.83
N GLY A 74 21.29 -5.22 18.31
CA GLY A 74 22.69 -5.63 18.16
C GLY A 74 22.99 -7.02 18.74
N LYS A 75 22.16 -7.50 19.68
CA LYS A 75 22.24 -8.89 20.21
C LYS A 75 21.83 -9.95 19.19
N SER A 76 21.20 -9.56 18.08
CA SER A 76 20.70 -10.49 17.06
C SER A 76 21.80 -11.01 16.12
N ILE A 77 23.00 -10.41 16.15
CA ILE A 77 24.12 -10.82 15.30
C ILE A 77 24.96 -11.85 16.06
N LYS A 78 24.79 -13.13 15.72
CA LYS A 78 25.50 -14.25 16.40
C LYS A 78 27.01 -14.17 16.24
N GLU A 79 27.47 -13.65 15.11
CA GLU A 79 28.87 -13.56 14.74
C GLU A 79 29.54 -12.25 15.20
N PHE A 80 28.85 -11.48 16.04
CA PHE A 80 29.35 -10.20 16.53
C PHE A 80 30.69 -10.37 17.23
N ASP A 81 31.66 -9.56 16.81
CA ASP A 81 32.99 -9.48 17.38
C ASP A 81 33.26 -8.03 17.81
N PRO A 82 33.46 -7.76 19.12
CA PRO A 82 33.68 -6.40 19.62
C PRO A 82 35.02 -5.78 19.17
N GLU A 83 35.96 -6.57 18.66
CA GLU A 83 37.24 -6.06 18.13
C GLU A 83 37.12 -5.51 16.71
N VAL A 84 36.02 -5.83 16.01
CA VAL A 84 35.76 -5.33 14.66
C VAL A 84 35.17 -3.92 14.75
N ARG A 85 35.84 -2.95 14.14
CA ARG A 85 35.35 -1.58 14.09
C ARG A 85 34.19 -1.46 13.10
N PHE A 86 33.03 -1.00 13.57
CA PHE A 86 31.87 -0.76 12.71
C PHE A 86 31.77 0.74 12.39
N ILE A 87 31.94 1.09 11.12
CA ILE A 87 31.94 2.48 10.62
C ILE A 87 30.68 2.67 9.78
N ILE A 88 29.91 3.71 10.09
CA ILE A 88 28.73 4.10 9.30
C ILE A 88 29.07 5.38 8.54
N ILE A 89 28.94 5.33 7.23
CA ILE A 89 29.05 6.48 6.33
C ILE A 89 27.63 6.85 5.90
N ASP A 90 27.16 7.97 6.45
CA ASP A 90 25.89 8.58 6.07
C ASP A 90 26.06 9.38 4.76
N LEU A 91 25.27 9.01 3.75
CA LEU A 91 25.22 9.68 2.45
C LEU A 91 24.21 10.82 2.42
N ASN A 92 23.39 10.99 3.47
CA ASN A 92 22.34 11.98 3.49
C ASN A 92 22.94 13.38 3.74
N ARG A 93 23.21 14.11 2.65
CA ARG A 93 23.85 15.43 2.71
C ARG A 93 22.87 16.57 2.99
N GLU A 94 21.57 16.37 2.72
CA GLU A 94 20.52 17.38 2.85
C GLU A 94 19.21 16.76 3.35
N LEU A 95 18.41 17.52 4.10
CA LEU A 95 17.06 17.11 4.49
C LEU A 95 16.13 17.21 3.28
N LEU A 96 15.97 16.12 2.55
CA LEU A 96 15.03 16.03 1.44
C LEU A 96 13.59 16.01 1.97
N SER A 97 12.71 16.82 1.37
CA SER A 97 11.28 16.72 1.65
C SER A 97 10.73 15.49 0.95
N ASN A 98 10.01 14.66 1.70
CA ASN A 98 9.34 13.47 1.17
C ASN A 98 7.88 13.41 1.66
N VAL A 99 6.96 13.14 0.75
CA VAL A 99 5.57 12.81 0.98
C VAL A 99 5.26 11.52 0.25
N ALA A 100 4.56 10.61 0.90
CA ALA A 100 4.14 9.36 0.27
C ALA A 100 2.63 9.19 0.33
N VAL A 101 2.10 8.50 -0.68
CA VAL A 101 0.80 7.85 -0.54
C VAL A 101 1.00 6.58 0.28
N SER A 102 0.66 6.62 1.57
CA SER A 102 0.97 5.53 2.51
C SER A 102 -0.04 4.39 2.47
N LYS A 103 -1.29 4.65 2.06
CA LYS A 103 -2.33 3.63 1.97
C LYS A 103 -3.46 4.05 1.02
N VAL A 104 -4.02 3.07 0.32
CA VAL A 104 -5.31 3.18 -0.35
C VAL A 104 -6.18 2.02 0.11
N ASP A 105 -7.42 2.30 0.51
CA ASP A 105 -8.41 1.32 0.99
C ASP A 105 -9.71 1.50 0.20
N CYS A 106 -10.13 0.43 -0.47
CA CYS A 106 -11.33 0.40 -1.30
C CYS A 106 -12.22 -0.73 -0.79
N ARG A 107 -13.07 -0.45 0.20
CA ARG A 107 -13.90 -1.48 0.83
C ARG A 107 -15.27 -1.56 0.17
N ARG A 108 -15.68 -2.79 -0.17
CA ARG A 108 -17.05 -3.17 -0.58
C ARG A 108 -17.61 -2.23 -1.66
N LEU A 109 -17.03 -2.33 -2.85
CA LEU A 109 -17.46 -1.53 -3.99
C LEU A 109 -18.65 -2.22 -4.66
N THR A 110 -19.72 -1.47 -4.84
CA THR A 110 -20.93 -1.99 -5.48
C THR A 110 -21.13 -1.31 -6.82
N MET A 111 -21.33 -2.13 -7.86
CA MET A 111 -21.63 -1.64 -9.20
C MET A 111 -22.89 -0.75 -9.17
N GLY A 112 -22.84 0.38 -9.87
CA GLY A 112 -23.94 1.32 -9.98
C GLY A 112 -24.10 2.24 -8.76
N GLU A 113 -23.32 2.04 -7.70
CA GLU A 113 -23.35 2.87 -6.49
C GLU A 113 -22.04 3.66 -6.33
N THR A 114 -22.16 4.87 -5.80
CA THR A 114 -20.98 5.69 -5.48
C THR A 114 -20.27 5.08 -4.28
N SER A 115 -19.07 4.56 -4.51
CA SER A 115 -18.25 3.91 -3.50
C SER A 115 -17.04 4.79 -3.14
N GLU A 116 -16.57 4.65 -1.91
CA GLU A 116 -15.43 5.40 -1.37
C GLU A 116 -14.09 4.73 -1.70
N ILE A 117 -13.12 5.56 -2.10
CA ILE A 117 -11.71 5.24 -2.25
C ILE A 117 -10.98 6.07 -1.19
N ALA A 118 -10.72 5.45 -0.04
CA ALA A 118 -10.09 6.11 1.09
C ALA A 118 -8.57 6.10 0.93
N THR A 119 -7.94 7.28 0.91
CA THR A 119 -6.49 7.40 0.72
C THR A 119 -5.84 8.03 1.94
N LYS A 120 -4.63 7.60 2.25
CA LYS A 120 -3.77 8.17 3.29
C LYS A 120 -2.50 8.70 2.66
N ILE A 121 -2.18 9.95 2.98
CA ILE A 121 -0.98 10.62 2.52
C ILE A 121 -0.19 11.04 3.75
N ARG A 122 1.11 10.73 3.77
CA ARG A 122 2.01 10.98 4.89
C ARG A 122 3.15 11.89 4.46
N ASN A 123 3.36 12.96 5.22
CA ASN A 123 4.51 13.83 5.07
C ASN A 123 5.63 13.39 6.02
N TYR A 124 6.77 12.98 5.47
CA TYR A 124 7.97 12.58 6.21
C TYR A 124 8.92 13.76 6.46
N SER A 125 8.69 14.90 5.83
CA SER A 125 9.44 16.13 6.11
C SER A 125 8.94 16.83 7.37
N LYS A 126 9.74 17.78 7.87
CA LYS A 126 9.40 18.61 9.03
C LYS A 126 8.50 19.80 8.65
N GLU A 127 8.46 20.17 7.38
CA GLU A 127 7.79 21.37 6.91
C GLU A 127 6.32 21.12 6.57
N LYS A 128 5.50 22.17 6.66
CA LYS A 128 4.11 22.11 6.20
C LYS A 128 4.09 22.18 4.67
N ILE A 129 3.36 21.26 4.05
CA ILE A 129 3.04 21.31 2.63
C ILE A 129 1.59 21.76 2.50
N SER A 130 1.38 22.87 1.81
CA SER A 130 0.04 23.43 1.58
C SER A 130 -0.39 23.12 0.15
N ARG A 131 -1.67 22.77 -0.02
CA ARG A 131 -2.28 22.49 -1.33
C ARG A 131 -1.50 21.45 -2.16
N LEU A 132 -1.09 20.35 -1.54
CA LEU A 132 -0.56 19.20 -2.26
C LEU A 132 -1.65 18.63 -3.17
N PHE A 133 -1.35 18.50 -4.46
CA PHE A 133 -2.28 17.94 -5.43
C PHE A 133 -2.28 16.41 -5.37
N VAL A 134 -3.46 15.81 -5.37
CA VAL A 134 -3.67 14.36 -5.36
C VAL A 134 -4.65 13.98 -6.47
N SER A 135 -4.34 12.95 -7.23
CA SER A 135 -5.20 12.40 -8.28
C SER A 135 -5.40 10.90 -8.11
N VAL A 136 -6.59 10.43 -8.49
CA VAL A 136 -6.92 9.01 -8.55
C VAL A 136 -7.20 8.64 -10.00
N TYR A 137 -6.54 7.59 -10.45
CA TYR A 137 -6.73 6.98 -11.76
C TYR A 137 -7.22 5.55 -11.58
N LEU A 138 -8.20 5.15 -12.38
CA LEU A 138 -8.83 3.85 -12.27
C LEU A 138 -9.41 3.43 -13.61
N GLU A 139 -9.23 2.17 -13.98
CA GLU A 139 -9.80 1.59 -15.19
C GLU A 139 -10.06 0.08 -15.01
N PRO A 140 -11.00 -0.50 -15.79
CA PRO A 140 -11.22 -1.95 -15.79
C PRO A 140 -9.94 -2.70 -16.16
N GLN A 141 -9.69 -3.85 -15.52
CA GLN A 141 -8.47 -4.64 -15.72
C GLN A 141 -8.23 -5.00 -17.20
N GLY A 142 -9.29 -5.28 -17.97
CA GLY A 142 -9.18 -5.60 -19.40
C GLY A 142 -8.78 -4.41 -20.29
N GLU A 143 -8.88 -3.19 -19.78
CA GLU A 143 -8.50 -1.96 -20.46
C GLU A 143 -7.17 -1.39 -19.93
N PHE A 144 -6.70 -1.91 -18.78
CA PHE A 144 -5.51 -1.43 -18.10
C PHE A 144 -4.25 -1.68 -18.92
N GLN A 145 -3.64 -0.60 -19.40
CA GLN A 145 -2.40 -0.65 -20.17
C GLN A 145 -1.27 -0.15 -19.30
N ILE A 146 -0.42 -1.08 -18.83
CA ILE A 146 0.79 -0.78 -18.05
C ILE A 146 1.65 0.26 -18.77
N ALA A 147 1.70 0.21 -20.11
CA ALA A 147 2.47 1.14 -20.94
C ALA A 147 1.88 2.57 -21.02
N ARG A 148 0.61 2.79 -20.66
CA ARG A 148 0.00 4.14 -20.73
C ARG A 148 0.34 5.00 -19.53
N GLU A 149 0.91 4.43 -18.45
CA GLU A 149 1.17 5.07 -17.15
C GLU A 149 -0.04 5.79 -16.49
N THR A 150 -1.14 5.99 -17.21
CA THR A 150 -2.30 6.75 -16.80
C THR A 150 -3.55 5.98 -17.19
N GLY A 151 -4.26 5.43 -16.21
CA GLY A 151 -5.66 5.05 -16.39
C GLY A 151 -6.55 6.29 -16.54
N LYS A 152 -7.86 6.13 -16.58
CA LYS A 152 -8.80 7.26 -16.59
C LYS A 152 -8.72 8.01 -15.24
N LYS A 153 -8.53 9.33 -15.26
CA LYS A 153 -8.62 10.15 -14.04
C LYS A 153 -10.07 10.18 -13.56
N VAL A 154 -10.32 9.66 -12.36
CA VAL A 154 -11.65 9.54 -11.76
C VAL A 154 -11.88 10.48 -10.59
N GLY A 155 -10.80 11.03 -10.02
CA GLY A 155 -10.88 12.00 -8.94
C GLY A 155 -9.60 12.83 -8.82
N GLN A 156 -9.73 14.03 -8.28
CA GLN A 156 -8.59 14.88 -7.94
C GLN A 156 -8.95 15.84 -6.80
N GLY A 157 -7.94 16.34 -6.10
CA GLY A 157 -8.14 17.32 -5.06
C GLY A 157 -6.83 17.85 -4.48
N PHE A 158 -6.98 18.66 -3.44
CA PHE A 158 -5.87 19.22 -2.69
C PHE A 158 -5.98 18.86 -1.22
N ILE A 159 -4.84 18.75 -0.56
CA ILE A 159 -4.71 18.55 0.88
C ILE A 159 -3.60 19.43 1.46
N ASP A 160 -3.79 19.83 2.72
CA ASP A 160 -2.78 20.50 3.53
C ASP A 160 -2.20 19.48 4.52
N LEU A 161 -0.89 19.26 4.48
CA LEU A 161 -0.19 18.35 5.38
C LEU A 161 0.78 19.10 6.28
N LYS A 162 0.63 18.89 7.58
CA LYS A 162 1.67 19.30 8.55
C LYS A 162 2.86 18.33 8.45
N GLY A 163 4.06 18.82 8.76
CA GLY A 163 5.26 17.99 8.83
C GLY A 163 5.10 16.80 9.79
N GLY A 164 5.59 15.63 9.39
CA GLY A 164 5.52 14.39 10.16
C GLY A 164 4.11 13.82 10.38
N ARG A 165 3.07 14.36 9.72
CA ARG A 165 1.67 13.95 9.90
C ARG A 165 1.13 13.20 8.69
N GLU A 166 0.07 12.44 8.96
CA GLU A 166 -0.72 11.73 7.96
C GLU A 166 -2.13 12.36 7.89
N VAL A 167 -2.69 12.43 6.69
CA VAL A 167 -4.03 12.98 6.42
C VAL A 167 -4.78 12.02 5.51
N ASN A 168 -6.09 11.87 5.77
CA ASN A 168 -6.99 11.12 4.90
C ASN A 168 -7.54 12.03 3.78
N LYS A 169 -7.64 11.49 2.57
CA LYS A 169 -8.34 12.11 1.46
C LYS A 169 -9.21 11.08 0.78
N ASP A 170 -10.53 11.27 0.90
CA ASP A 170 -11.48 10.33 0.34
C ASP A 170 -11.94 10.81 -1.03
N PHE A 171 -12.02 9.86 -1.97
CA PHE A 171 -12.55 10.06 -3.30
C PHE A 171 -13.76 9.16 -3.50
N PHE A 172 -14.67 9.58 -4.36
CA PHE A 172 -15.92 8.86 -4.60
C PHE A 172 -16.05 8.53 -6.08
N TYR A 173 -16.32 7.26 -6.38
CA TYR A 173 -16.45 6.79 -7.75
C TYR A 173 -17.64 5.83 -7.90
N ASN A 174 -18.43 6.03 -8.95
CA ASN A 174 -19.49 5.10 -9.32
C ASN A 174 -18.94 4.09 -10.32
N PHE A 175 -18.94 2.82 -9.94
CA PHE A 175 -18.42 1.73 -10.76
C PHE A 175 -19.44 1.33 -11.83
N PRO A 176 -19.18 1.59 -13.12
CA PRO A 176 -20.20 1.43 -14.16
C PRO A 176 -20.51 -0.04 -14.49
N ARG A 177 -19.58 -0.96 -14.19
CA ARG A 177 -19.70 -2.38 -14.46
C ARG A 177 -19.05 -3.17 -13.33
N GLU A 178 -19.52 -4.39 -13.12
CA GLU A 178 -18.86 -5.35 -12.25
C GLU A 178 -17.48 -5.75 -12.78
N GLY A 179 -16.64 -6.24 -11.88
CA GLY A 179 -15.32 -6.80 -12.18
C GLY A 179 -14.18 -6.08 -11.49
N THR A 180 -12.97 -6.48 -11.90
CA THR A 180 -11.73 -5.96 -11.34
C THR A 180 -11.34 -4.65 -12.01
N TYR A 181 -11.03 -3.66 -11.18
CA TYR A 181 -10.45 -2.39 -11.58
C TYR A 181 -9.02 -2.29 -11.04
N LEU A 182 -8.13 -1.79 -11.87
CA LEU A 182 -6.75 -1.49 -11.51
C LEU A 182 -6.60 0.03 -11.47
N GLY A 183 -5.97 0.53 -10.43
CA GLY A 183 -5.86 1.97 -10.20
C GLY A 183 -4.56 2.38 -9.56
N LYS A 184 -4.32 3.70 -9.61
CA LYS A 184 -3.24 4.35 -8.88
C LYS A 184 -3.74 5.64 -8.24
N VAL A 185 -3.22 5.94 -7.07
CA VAL A 185 -3.27 7.28 -6.47
C VAL A 185 -1.90 7.90 -6.65
N GLU A 186 -1.87 9.16 -7.06
CA GLU A 186 -0.66 9.89 -7.40
C GLU A 186 -0.69 11.28 -6.76
N ILE A 187 0.44 11.69 -6.19
CA ILE A 187 0.68 13.05 -5.72
C ILE A 187 1.72 13.76 -6.62
N GLN A 188 1.91 15.06 -6.37
CA GLN A 188 2.96 15.80 -7.06
C GLN A 188 4.34 15.20 -6.73
N GLU A 189 5.14 14.95 -7.76
CA GLU A 189 6.46 14.33 -7.60
C GLU A 189 7.38 15.16 -6.69
N ASP A 190 8.10 14.46 -5.80
CA ASP A 190 9.12 15.05 -4.95
C ASP A 190 10.51 14.41 -5.10
N SER A 191 11.34 14.43 -4.05
CA SER A 191 12.69 13.88 -4.08
C SER A 191 12.73 12.35 -4.12
N LEU A 192 11.60 11.66 -3.89
CA LEU A 192 11.48 10.21 -3.96
C LEU A 192 10.26 9.77 -4.83
N PRO A 193 10.33 9.88 -6.18
CA PRO A 193 9.19 9.58 -7.06
C PRO A 193 8.56 8.19 -6.97
N SER A 194 9.24 7.24 -6.32
CA SER A 194 8.78 5.87 -6.14
C SER A 194 7.63 5.70 -5.14
N ASP A 195 7.50 6.59 -4.14
CA ASP A 195 6.42 6.53 -3.13
C ASP A 195 5.33 7.60 -3.31
N ASP A 196 5.48 8.44 -4.33
CA ASP A 196 4.46 9.37 -4.83
C ASP A 196 3.26 8.67 -5.49
N ARG A 197 3.40 7.37 -5.81
CA ARG A 197 2.39 6.55 -6.50
C ARG A 197 2.05 5.30 -5.71
N PHE A 198 0.76 5.09 -5.45
CA PHE A 198 0.27 3.87 -4.83
C PHE A 198 -0.69 3.13 -5.75
N TYR A 199 -0.30 1.94 -6.19
CA TYR A 199 -1.13 1.07 -7.03
C TYR A 199 -2.06 0.21 -6.17
N PHE A 200 -3.30 0.04 -6.61
CA PHE A 200 -4.29 -0.75 -5.89
C PHE A 200 -5.21 -1.50 -6.86
N LYS A 201 -5.85 -2.54 -6.34
CA LYS A 201 -6.89 -3.30 -7.00
C LYS A 201 -8.22 -3.04 -6.29
N ALA A 202 -9.26 -2.85 -7.07
CA ALA A 202 -10.64 -2.67 -6.62
C ALA A 202 -11.52 -3.75 -7.26
N GLU A 203 -12.42 -4.35 -6.49
CA GLU A 203 -13.39 -5.33 -6.99
C GLU A 203 -14.80 -4.76 -6.85
N ALA A 204 -15.43 -4.45 -7.98
CA ALA A 204 -16.82 -3.99 -8.02
C ALA A 204 -17.75 -5.17 -8.23
N LEU A 205 -18.68 -5.38 -7.30
CA LEU A 205 -19.61 -6.51 -7.34
C LEU A 205 -21.03 -6.03 -7.66
N GLU A 206 -21.79 -6.83 -8.41
CA GLU A 206 -23.25 -6.65 -8.50
C GLU A 206 -23.90 -7.01 -7.16
N LYS A 207 -24.99 -6.33 -6.81
CA LYS A 207 -25.82 -6.75 -5.68
C LYS A 207 -26.49 -8.10 -5.99
N ILE A 208 -26.48 -8.99 -5.01
CA ILE A 208 -27.20 -10.25 -5.11
C ILE A 208 -28.70 -9.94 -5.08
N LYS A 209 -29.40 -10.28 -6.17
CA LYS A 209 -30.85 -10.09 -6.28
C LYS A 209 -31.57 -11.13 -5.43
N VAL A 210 -32.43 -10.69 -4.53
CA VAL A 210 -33.24 -11.54 -3.66
C VAL A 210 -34.70 -11.19 -3.88
N LEU A 211 -35.49 -12.17 -4.32
CA LEU A 211 -36.93 -12.04 -4.44
C LEU A 211 -37.60 -12.68 -3.23
N LEU A 212 -38.43 -11.91 -2.52
CA LEU A 212 -39.26 -12.39 -1.43
C LEU A 212 -40.72 -12.44 -1.91
N ILE A 213 -41.36 -13.59 -1.72
CA ILE A 213 -42.78 -13.76 -2.03
C ILE A 213 -43.56 -13.63 -0.71
N ASP A 214 -44.38 -12.59 -0.60
CA ASP A 214 -45.20 -12.29 0.57
C ASP A 214 -46.58 -12.94 0.44
N GLY A 215 -46.72 -14.11 1.05
CA GLY A 215 -47.97 -14.88 1.05
C GLY A 215 -49.09 -14.21 1.84
N HIS A 216 -48.74 -13.37 2.82
CA HIS A 216 -49.70 -12.67 3.66
C HIS A 216 -49.21 -11.24 3.97
N PRO A 217 -49.49 -10.27 3.10
CA PRO A 217 -49.03 -8.89 3.27
C PRO A 217 -49.67 -8.14 4.47
N GLY A 218 -50.76 -8.68 5.04
CA GLY A 218 -51.47 -8.06 6.16
C GLY A 218 -52.09 -6.70 5.81
N ILE A 219 -52.52 -5.96 6.85
CA ILE A 219 -53.15 -4.61 6.72
C ILE A 219 -52.11 -3.50 6.90
N SER A 220 -51.04 -3.79 7.66
CA SER A 220 -49.94 -2.87 7.94
C SER A 220 -48.61 -3.49 7.53
N SER A 221 -47.58 -2.68 7.30
CA SER A 221 -46.24 -3.18 6.95
C SER A 221 -45.69 -4.15 7.99
N PHE A 222 -45.92 -3.92 9.29
CA PHE A 222 -45.47 -4.79 10.38
C PHE A 222 -46.19 -6.14 10.44
N SER A 223 -47.37 -6.25 9.80
CA SER A 223 -48.14 -7.49 9.74
C SER A 223 -47.83 -8.35 8.52
N SER A 224 -46.94 -7.90 7.63
CA SER A 224 -46.45 -8.69 6.50
C SER A 224 -45.51 -9.80 6.99
N GLU A 225 -45.66 -11.01 6.45
CA GLU A 225 -44.78 -12.16 6.73
C GLU A 225 -43.32 -11.88 6.38
N THR A 226 -43.08 -11.04 5.36
CA THR A 226 -41.75 -10.75 4.84
C THR A 226 -41.11 -9.52 5.49
N PHE A 227 -41.82 -8.80 6.37
CA PHE A 227 -41.37 -7.52 6.92
C PHE A 227 -40.02 -7.60 7.63
N TYR A 228 -39.91 -8.45 8.67
CA TYR A 228 -38.67 -8.57 9.45
C TYR A 228 -37.52 -9.20 8.68
N LEU A 229 -37.83 -10.09 7.72
CA LEU A 229 -36.82 -10.65 6.82
C LEU A 229 -36.26 -9.57 5.88
N THR A 230 -37.12 -8.73 5.30
CA THR A 230 -36.70 -7.59 4.46
C THR A 230 -35.79 -6.63 5.22
N LEU A 231 -36.15 -6.30 6.47
CA LEU A 231 -35.30 -5.47 7.34
C LEU A 231 -33.96 -6.12 7.68
N SER A 232 -33.92 -7.44 7.84
CA SER A 232 -32.70 -8.19 8.13
C SER A 232 -31.76 -8.29 6.92
N LEU A 233 -32.33 -8.42 5.72
CA LEU A 233 -31.59 -8.53 4.46
C LEU A 233 -31.14 -7.16 3.92
N SER A 234 -31.89 -6.11 4.21
CA SER A 234 -31.61 -4.74 3.81
C SER A 234 -31.78 -3.79 5.00
N PRO A 235 -30.90 -3.86 6.02
CA PRO A 235 -30.99 -2.96 7.16
C PRO A 235 -30.84 -1.52 6.67
N THR A 236 -31.83 -0.68 6.96
CA THR A 236 -31.74 0.75 6.68
C THR A 236 -30.60 1.31 7.52
N THR A 237 -29.60 1.90 6.86
CA THR A 237 -28.41 2.44 7.50
C THR A 237 -28.81 3.46 8.57
N SER A 238 -28.58 3.15 9.83
CA SER A 238 -28.48 4.15 10.89
C SER A 238 -27.17 4.91 10.70
N GLU A 239 -27.07 6.15 11.18
CA GLU A 239 -25.91 7.07 11.02
C GLU A 239 -24.53 6.48 11.41
N VAL A 240 -24.51 5.30 12.05
CA VAL A 240 -23.33 4.61 12.57
C VAL A 240 -22.81 3.48 11.66
N SER A 241 -23.60 3.00 10.69
CA SER A 241 -23.20 1.89 9.81
C SER A 241 -23.15 2.32 8.34
N THR A 242 -21.94 2.52 7.81
CA THR A 242 -21.68 2.79 6.38
C THR A 242 -21.72 1.54 5.49
N ILE A 243 -21.97 0.36 6.06
CA ILE A 243 -21.99 -0.89 5.30
C ILE A 243 -23.37 -1.06 4.66
N GLN A 244 -23.48 -0.72 3.37
CA GLN A 244 -24.64 -1.05 2.57
C GLN A 244 -24.73 -2.58 2.38
N SER A 245 -25.96 -3.10 2.41
CA SER A 245 -26.21 -4.53 2.17
C SER A 245 -25.78 -4.91 0.75
N PRO A 246 -25.07 -6.05 0.56
CA PRO A 246 -24.77 -6.56 -0.78
C PRO A 246 -26.02 -7.13 -1.48
N LEU A 247 -27.19 -7.11 -0.82
CA LEU A 247 -28.43 -7.67 -1.33
C LEU A 247 -29.33 -6.57 -1.92
N ALA A 248 -29.93 -6.85 -3.06
CA ALA A 248 -31.02 -6.08 -3.63
C ALA A 248 -32.32 -6.88 -3.45
N VAL A 249 -33.10 -6.50 -2.44
CA VAL A 249 -34.33 -7.21 -2.05
C VAL A 249 -35.53 -6.60 -2.78
N LYS A 250 -36.34 -7.46 -3.41
CA LYS A 250 -37.63 -7.11 -4.01
C LYS A 250 -38.71 -7.99 -3.38
N VAL A 251 -39.79 -7.38 -2.91
CA VAL A 251 -40.93 -8.09 -2.34
C VAL A 251 -42.08 -8.08 -3.34
N VAL A 252 -42.66 -9.24 -3.61
CA VAL A 252 -43.83 -9.43 -4.48
C VAL A 252 -44.88 -10.27 -3.77
N THR A 253 -46.16 -10.11 -4.12
CA THR A 253 -47.21 -11.05 -3.69
C THR A 253 -47.24 -12.27 -4.63
N PRO A 254 -47.88 -13.40 -4.24
CA PRO A 254 -48.04 -14.56 -5.13
C PRO A 254 -48.64 -14.21 -6.49
N GLY A 255 -49.58 -13.26 -6.54
CA GLY A 255 -50.16 -12.78 -7.80
C GLY A 255 -49.19 -11.94 -8.65
N GLY A 256 -48.30 -11.16 -8.00
CA GLY A 256 -47.26 -10.39 -8.68
C GLY A 256 -46.10 -11.25 -9.19
N PHE A 257 -45.80 -12.38 -8.54
CA PHE A 257 -44.78 -13.32 -8.98
C PHE A 257 -45.07 -13.91 -10.36
N LEU A 258 -46.34 -14.12 -10.72
CA LEU A 258 -46.75 -14.65 -12.03
C LEU A 258 -46.52 -13.66 -13.20
N GLN A 259 -46.10 -12.43 -12.91
CA GLN A 259 -45.86 -11.36 -13.90
C GLN A 259 -44.37 -11.00 -14.03
N GLU A 260 -43.48 -11.60 -13.24
CA GLU A 260 -42.02 -11.48 -13.33
C GLU A 260 -41.43 -12.47 -14.34
#